data_AF-A0A520I1H8-F1
#
_entry.id   AF-A0A520I1H8-F1
#
_cell.length_a   1.000
_cell.length_b   1.000
_cell.length_c   1.000
_cell.angle_alpha   90.00
_cell.angle_beta   90.00
_cell.angle_gamma   90.00
#
_symmetry.space_group_name_H-M   'P 1'
#
loop_
_entity.id
_entity.type
_entity.pdbx_description
1 polymer ?
#
loop_
_entity_poly.entity_id
_entity_poly.type
_entity_poly.pdbx_seq_one_letter_code
_entity_poly.pdbx_strand_id
1 'polypeptide(L)'
;LQRGAGATALADPIGDAEKIVVVSGHDGTVTMLAGLLGLDWTLRDYAAGEAAPGGGLVFELWRRGATGKSVVRVRYVAQGLDQMRYRIPLSAQTPPETVAIPVPGCGDPCPLPRFTRYVLDQVSPPPQG
;
A
#
# COMPACT_ATOMS: atom_id res chain seq x y z
N LEU A 1 -7.76 20.44 -5.71
CA LEU A 1 -8.21 20.18 -4.32
C LEU A 1 -7.12 20.67 -3.37
N GLN A 2 -7.22 21.92 -2.91
CA GLN A 2 -6.27 22.47 -1.93
C GLN A 2 -7.13 23.02 -0.79
N ARG A 3 -7.02 22.40 0.39
CA ARG A 3 -7.58 22.94 1.64
C ARG A 3 -6.48 22.96 2.69
N GLY A 4 -6.37 24.11 3.35
CA GLY A 4 -5.24 24.50 4.19
C GLY A 4 -5.12 23.74 5.50
N ALA A 5 -3.92 23.83 6.07
CA ALA A 5 -3.55 23.31 7.38
C ALA A 5 -4.43 23.92 8.47
N GLY A 6 -5.35 23.12 9.01
CA GLY A 6 -6.21 23.55 10.12
C GLY A 6 -7.41 22.65 10.43
N ALA A 7 -7.35 21.35 10.13
CA ALA A 7 -8.44 20.43 10.46
C ALA A 7 -8.06 19.54 11.65
N THR A 8 -8.78 19.69 12.76
CA THR A 8 -8.77 18.81 13.95
C THR A 8 -9.59 17.52 13.75
N ALA A 9 -10.04 17.27 12.53
CA ALA A 9 -10.65 16.02 12.10
C ALA A 9 -9.72 15.42 11.03
N LEU A 10 -9.45 14.12 11.11
CA LEU A 10 -9.03 13.35 9.95
C LEU A 10 -9.99 13.75 8.82
N ALA A 11 -9.47 14.27 7.70
CA ALA A 11 -10.27 14.72 6.57
C ALA A 11 -11.33 13.67 6.17
N ASP A 12 -12.37 14.09 5.44
CA ASP A 12 -13.37 13.18 4.88
C ASP A 12 -12.69 11.92 4.31
N PRO A 13 -13.18 10.71 4.64
CA PRO A 13 -12.49 9.48 4.28
C PRO A 13 -12.30 9.42 2.77
N ILE A 14 -11.10 8.98 2.34
CA ILE A 14 -10.82 8.74 0.93
C ILE A 14 -11.58 7.46 0.55
N GLY A 15 -12.71 7.64 -0.14
CA GLY A 15 -13.65 6.57 -0.49
C GLY A 15 -14.62 6.23 0.64
N ASP A 16 -15.70 5.54 0.27
CA ASP A 16 -16.73 5.02 1.18
C ASP A 16 -17.32 3.70 0.63
N ALA A 17 -18.06 3.78 -0.47
CA ALA A 17 -18.71 2.63 -1.09
C ALA A 17 -17.91 2.01 -2.26
N GLU A 18 -16.87 2.70 -2.73
CA GLU A 18 -16.06 2.33 -3.88
C GLU A 18 -15.33 1.00 -3.65
N LYS A 19 -15.29 0.16 -4.68
CA LYS A 19 -14.55 -1.12 -4.62
C LYS A 19 -13.07 -0.97 -4.94
N ILE A 20 -12.70 0.14 -5.57
CA ILE A 20 -11.33 0.48 -5.96
C ILE A 20 -11.14 1.96 -5.70
N VAL A 21 -10.08 2.30 -4.97
CA VAL A 21 -9.61 3.66 -4.74
C VAL A 21 -8.19 3.74 -5.27
N VAL A 22 -7.92 4.74 -6.13
CA VAL A 22 -6.59 4.99 -6.67
C VAL A 22 -6.15 6.38 -6.23
N VAL A 23 -5.01 6.44 -5.53
CA VAL A 23 -4.38 7.69 -5.14
C VAL A 23 -3.11 7.85 -5.96
N SER A 24 -3.08 8.86 -6.83
CA SER A 24 -1.90 9.18 -7.64
C SER A 24 -1.05 10.22 -6.91
N GLY A 25 0.21 9.89 -6.68
CA GLY A 25 1.17 10.74 -5.97
C GLY A 25 2.55 10.66 -6.62
N HIS A 26 3.57 11.00 -5.83
CA HIS A 26 4.98 10.90 -6.25
C HIS A 26 5.66 9.72 -5.55
N ASP A 27 6.86 9.38 -5.99
CA ASP A 27 7.79 8.48 -5.30
C ASP A 27 7.93 8.82 -3.80
N GLY A 28 8.01 10.12 -3.47
CA GLY A 28 8.01 10.61 -2.08
C GLY A 28 6.74 10.21 -1.30
N THR A 29 5.58 10.18 -1.94
CA THR A 29 4.32 9.75 -1.30
C THR A 29 4.39 8.27 -0.91
N VAL A 30 4.88 7.44 -1.83
CA VAL A 30 5.00 5.99 -1.64
C VAL A 30 6.02 5.68 -0.54
N THR A 31 7.21 6.28 -0.62
CA THR A 31 8.30 6.04 0.35
C THR A 31 7.97 6.57 1.75
N MET A 32 7.29 7.71 1.88
CA MET A 32 6.82 8.19 3.19
C MET A 32 5.75 7.27 3.79
N LEU A 33 4.78 6.82 3.00
CA LEU A 33 3.75 5.88 3.50
C LEU A 33 4.37 4.55 3.90
N ALA A 34 5.33 4.06 3.11
CA ALA A 34 6.09 2.86 3.42
C ALA A 34 6.86 3.00 4.74
N GLY A 35 7.60 4.09 4.90
CA GLY A 35 8.37 4.38 6.11
C GLY A 35 7.48 4.49 7.36
N LEU A 36 6.34 5.19 7.25
CA LEU A 36 5.35 5.30 8.32
C LEU A 36 4.82 3.92 8.75
N LEU A 37 4.59 3.02 7.80
CA LEU A 37 4.02 1.69 8.03
C LEU A 37 5.08 0.58 8.11
N GLY A 38 6.37 0.93 8.22
CA GLY A 38 7.48 -0.03 8.24
C GLY A 38 7.46 -1.05 7.10
N LEU A 39 6.93 -0.68 5.94
CA LEU A 39 6.81 -1.55 4.77
C LEU A 39 8.09 -1.50 3.97
N ASP A 40 8.56 -2.66 3.53
CA ASP A 40 9.73 -2.78 2.67
C ASP A 40 9.49 -3.83 1.58
N TRP A 41 10.16 -3.66 0.45
CA TRP A 41 10.07 -4.55 -0.69
C TRP A 41 11.38 -4.59 -1.47
N THR A 42 11.55 -5.62 -2.28
CA THR A 42 12.60 -5.67 -3.28
C THR A 42 12.01 -6.29 -4.53
N LEU A 43 12.10 -5.56 -5.63
CA LEU A 43 11.80 -6.06 -6.97
C LEU A 43 13.10 -6.51 -7.63
N ARG A 44 13.03 -7.31 -8.69
CA ARG A 44 14.21 -7.95 -9.30
C ARG A 44 15.18 -6.92 -9.90
N ASP A 45 14.63 -5.88 -10.53
CA ASP A 45 15.39 -4.89 -11.29
C ASP A 45 15.64 -3.58 -10.51
N TYR A 46 15.27 -3.51 -9.22
CA TYR A 46 15.27 -2.30 -8.41
C TYR A 46 16.01 -2.49 -7.07
N ALA A 47 16.48 -1.39 -6.48
CA ALA A 47 17.03 -1.45 -5.12
C ALA A 47 15.93 -1.73 -4.08
N ALA A 48 16.33 -2.17 -2.89
CA ALA A 48 15.42 -2.39 -1.78
C ALA A 48 14.73 -1.06 -1.38
N GLY A 49 13.41 -1.11 -1.17
CA GLY A 49 12.58 0.05 -0.83
C GLY A 49 12.42 1.09 -1.95
N GLU A 50 12.94 0.83 -3.15
CA GLU A 50 12.88 1.79 -4.25
C GLU A 50 11.46 1.92 -4.81
N ALA A 51 10.96 3.16 -4.88
CA ALA A 51 9.69 3.46 -5.52
C ALA A 51 9.86 3.51 -7.05
N ALA A 52 9.55 2.39 -7.71
CA ALA A 52 9.60 2.26 -9.16
C ALA A 52 8.65 3.24 -9.87
N PRO A 53 9.03 3.82 -11.03
CA PRO A 53 8.14 4.67 -11.81
C PRO A 53 6.87 3.94 -12.24
N GLY A 54 5.70 4.53 -11.97
CA GLY A 54 4.40 3.90 -12.23
C GLY A 54 4.08 2.71 -11.32
N GLY A 55 4.97 2.38 -10.38
CA GLY A 55 4.74 1.38 -9.34
C GLY A 55 3.95 1.93 -8.16
N GLY A 56 3.44 1.05 -7.31
CA GLY A 56 2.65 1.46 -6.16
C GLY A 56 2.39 0.37 -5.13
N LEU A 57 2.07 0.83 -3.92
CA LEU A 57 1.54 -0.01 -2.85
C LEU A 57 0.07 -0.34 -3.12
N VAL A 58 -0.26 -1.62 -3.05
CA VAL A 58 -1.63 -2.13 -3.25
C VAL A 58 -2.09 -2.77 -1.94
N PHE A 59 -3.14 -2.20 -1.36
CA PHE A 59 -3.82 -2.71 -0.17
C PHE A 59 -5.12 -3.40 -0.59
N GLU A 60 -5.23 -4.69 -0.37
CA GLU A 60 -6.41 -5.47 -0.75
C GLU A 60 -7.15 -5.99 0.47
N LEU A 61 -8.45 -5.74 0.55
CA LEU A 61 -9.34 -6.30 1.56
C LEU A 61 -10.04 -7.55 1.03
N TRP A 62 -9.77 -8.70 1.65
CA TRP A 62 -10.35 -10.00 1.28
C TRP A 62 -11.27 -10.52 2.37
N ARG A 63 -12.37 -11.16 1.97
CA ARG A 63 -13.22 -11.94 2.88
C ARG A 63 -12.94 -13.44 2.72
N ARG A 64 -12.51 -14.10 3.79
CA ARG A 64 -12.22 -15.55 3.75
C ARG A 64 -13.52 -16.34 3.74
N GLY A 65 -13.83 -17.01 2.63
CA GLY A 65 -15.07 -17.78 2.46
C GLY A 65 -15.36 -18.80 3.58
N ALA A 66 -14.33 -19.50 4.06
CA ALA A 66 -14.48 -20.52 5.11
C ALA A 66 -14.85 -19.97 6.50
N THR A 67 -14.55 -18.71 6.81
CA THR A 67 -14.73 -18.14 8.16
C THR A 67 -15.51 -16.82 8.18
N GLY A 68 -15.78 -16.24 7.01
CA GLY A 68 -16.35 -14.90 6.87
C GLY A 68 -15.44 -13.76 7.34
N LYS A 69 -14.24 -14.05 7.88
CA LYS A 69 -13.31 -13.07 8.44
C LYS A 69 -12.60 -12.29 7.35
N SER A 70 -12.42 -10.99 7.57
CA SER A 70 -11.71 -10.11 6.66
C SER A 70 -10.21 -10.04 6.97
N VAL A 71 -9.39 -10.02 5.92
CA VAL A 71 -7.94 -9.89 6.00
C VAL A 71 -7.44 -8.88 4.96
N VAL A 72 -6.33 -8.21 5.27
CA VAL A 72 -5.64 -7.28 4.39
C VAL A 72 -4.39 -7.95 3.83
N ARG A 73 -4.15 -7.78 2.54
CA ARG A 73 -2.89 -8.09 1.87
C ARG A 73 -2.25 -6.80 1.38
N VAL A 74 -0.94 -6.68 1.57
CA VAL A 74 -0.17 -5.55 1.04
C VAL A 74 0.80 -6.09 0.00
N ARG A 75 0.86 -5.43 -1.15
CA ARG A 75 1.81 -5.74 -2.22
C ARG A 75 2.45 -4.48 -2.75
N TYR A 76 3.62 -4.66 -3.34
CA TYR A 76 4.20 -3.66 -4.23
C TYR A 76 4.12 -4.19 -5.66
N VAL A 77 3.60 -3.39 -6.58
CA VAL A 77 3.42 -3.74 -7.99
C VAL A 77 4.12 -2.69 -8.84
N ALA A 78 4.95 -3.12 -9.79
CA ALA A 78 5.57 -2.22 -10.78
C ALA A 78 5.97 -2.97 -12.06
N GLN A 79 6.27 -2.22 -13.12
CA GLN A 79 6.88 -2.80 -14.31
C GLN A 79 8.38 -3.09 -14.07
N GLY A 80 8.88 -4.20 -14.62
CA GLY A 80 10.33 -4.41 -14.75
C GLY A 80 10.97 -3.40 -15.72
N LEU A 81 12.29 -3.20 -15.62
CA LEU A 81 12.97 -2.17 -16.43
C LEU A 81 12.88 -2.46 -17.94
N ASP A 82 12.97 -3.73 -18.33
CA ASP A 82 12.77 -4.15 -19.73
C ASP A 82 11.31 -3.96 -20.18
N GLN A 83 10.33 -4.22 -19.31
CA GLN A 83 8.92 -3.99 -19.64
C GLN A 83 8.67 -2.52 -19.96
N MET A 84 9.27 -1.61 -19.20
CA MET A 84 9.21 -0.17 -19.47
C MET A 84 9.97 0.20 -20.75
N ARG A 85 11.24 -0.25 -20.86
CA ARG A 85 12.14 0.12 -21.97
C ARG A 85 11.60 -0.28 -23.34
N TYR A 86 11.00 -1.46 -23.42
CA TYR A 86 10.47 -2.04 -24.65
C TYR A 86 8.94 -1.93 -24.77
N ARG A 87 8.27 -1.30 -23.80
CA ARG A 87 6.81 -1.10 -23.78
C ARG A 87 6.05 -2.43 -23.91
N ILE A 88 6.53 -3.44 -23.19
CA ILE A 88 5.94 -4.79 -23.22
C ILE A 88 4.52 -4.70 -22.66
N PRO A 89 3.48 -5.08 -23.41
CA PRO A 89 2.12 -5.08 -22.91
C PRO A 89 1.96 -6.03 -21.71
N LEU A 90 1.32 -5.53 -20.65
CA LEU A 90 1.07 -6.31 -19.45
C LEU A 90 -0.22 -7.13 -19.58
N SER A 91 -0.20 -8.37 -19.09
CA SER A 91 -1.35 -9.27 -19.05
C SER A 91 -1.20 -10.28 -17.91
N ALA A 92 -2.15 -11.21 -17.76
CA ALA A 92 -1.99 -12.31 -16.81
C ALA A 92 -0.83 -13.26 -17.20
N GLN A 93 -0.52 -13.38 -18.50
CA GLN A 93 0.60 -14.19 -19.01
C GLN A 93 1.93 -13.43 -18.97
N THR A 94 1.87 -12.10 -19.05
CA THR A 94 3.02 -11.19 -18.96
C THR A 94 2.78 -10.18 -17.83
N PRO A 95 2.76 -10.60 -16.56
CA PRO A 95 2.37 -9.71 -15.47
C PRO A 95 3.44 -8.66 -15.17
N PRO A 96 3.07 -7.53 -14.52
CA PRO A 96 4.06 -6.68 -13.86
C PRO A 96 4.78 -7.46 -12.76
N GLU A 97 5.94 -6.98 -12.32
CA GLU A 97 6.57 -7.48 -11.11
C GLU A 97 5.67 -7.17 -9.90
N THR A 98 5.45 -8.17 -9.06
CA THR A 98 4.58 -8.06 -7.88
C THR A 98 5.23 -8.82 -6.73
N VAL A 99 5.36 -8.16 -5.58
CA VAL A 99 5.88 -8.78 -4.37
C VAL A 99 4.92 -8.55 -3.21
N ALA A 100 4.73 -9.59 -2.40
CA ALA A 100 3.96 -9.50 -1.16
C ALA A 100 4.79 -8.85 -0.07
N ILE A 101 4.17 -7.93 0.69
CA ILE A 101 4.80 -7.23 1.80
C ILE A 101 4.14 -7.70 3.10
N PRO A 102 4.85 -8.47 3.95
CA PRO A 102 4.37 -8.80 5.28
C PRO A 102 4.21 -7.53 6.12
N VAL A 103 3.04 -7.33 6.72
CA VAL A 103 2.83 -6.20 7.63
C VAL A 103 3.63 -6.45 8.93
N PRO A 104 4.48 -5.51 9.38
CA PRO A 104 5.29 -5.68 10.59
C PRO A 104 4.45 -6.09 11.80
N GLY A 105 4.90 -7.12 12.51
CA GLY A 105 4.18 -7.64 13.67
C GLY A 105 2.79 -8.18 13.35
N CYS A 106 2.44 -8.48 12.09
CA CYS A 106 1.17 -9.09 11.70
C CYS A 106 1.32 -10.27 10.72
N GLY A 107 2.13 -10.10 9.66
CA GLY A 107 2.31 -11.07 8.58
C GLY A 107 1.50 -10.77 7.33
N ASP A 108 1.45 -11.73 6.40
CA ASP A 108 0.65 -11.68 5.17
C ASP A 108 -0.15 -12.99 4.99
N PRO A 109 -1.49 -12.96 4.93
CA PRO A 109 -2.36 -11.79 5.07
C PRO A 109 -2.57 -11.39 6.54
N CYS A 110 -2.73 -10.09 6.80
CA CYS A 110 -2.96 -9.54 8.14
C CYS A 110 -4.46 -9.49 8.48
N PRO A 111 -4.95 -10.01 9.62
CA PRO A 111 -6.35 -9.85 10.01
C PRO A 111 -6.76 -8.38 10.10
N LEU A 112 -7.91 -8.01 9.52
CA LEU A 112 -8.34 -6.61 9.44
C LEU A 112 -8.29 -5.87 10.80
N PRO A 113 -8.82 -6.41 11.91
CA PRO A 113 -8.75 -5.69 13.20
C PRO A 113 -7.32 -5.45 13.71
N ARG A 114 -6.36 -6.31 13.34
CA ARG A 114 -4.94 -6.14 13.70
C ARG A 114 -4.28 -5.10 12.80
N PHE A 115 -4.59 -5.11 11.50
CA PHE A 115 -4.12 -4.10 10.56
C PHE A 115 -4.63 -2.70 10.91
N THR A 116 -5.91 -2.55 11.23
CA THR A 116 -6.49 -1.26 11.62
C THR A 116 -5.79 -0.67 12.83
N ARG A 117 -5.59 -1.45 13.89
CA ARG A 117 -4.84 -1.01 15.07
C ARG A 117 -3.40 -0.65 14.71
N TYR A 118 -2.71 -1.49 13.94
CA TYR A 118 -1.35 -1.21 13.49
C TYR A 118 -1.23 0.16 12.80
N VAL A 119 -2.11 0.46 11.84
CA VAL A 119 -2.13 1.75 11.13
C VAL A 119 -2.42 2.90 12.09
N LEU A 120 -3.45 2.76 12.94
CA LEU A 120 -3.83 3.81 13.90
C LEU A 120 -2.70 4.12 14.90
N ASP A 121 -1.95 3.10 15.33
CA ASP A 121 -0.81 3.27 16.23
C ASP A 121 0.33 4.07 15.57
N GLN A 122 0.46 4.05 14.24
CA GLN A 122 1.49 4.83 13.53
C GLN A 122 1.11 6.30 13.32
N VAL A 123 -0.20 6.63 13.26
CA VAL A 123 -0.68 7.99 12.96
C VAL A 123 -1.18 8.74 14.19
N SER A 124 -1.27 8.06 15.34
CA SER A 124 -1.68 8.70 16.59
C SER A 124 -0.54 9.57 17.14
N PRO A 125 -0.83 10.80 17.62
CA PRO A 125 0.19 11.62 18.28
C PRO A 125 0.72 10.89 19.52
N PRO A 126 2.02 11.05 19.86
CA PRO A 126 2.58 10.46 21.05
C PRO A 126 1.81 10.95 22.30
N PRO A 127 1.62 10.10 23.32
CA PRO A 127 0.92 10.50 24.53
C PRO A 127 1.66 11.69 25.16
N GLN A 128 0.92 12.78 25.39
CA GLN A 128 1.44 13.93 26.11
C GLN A 128 1.40 13.59 27.60
N GLY A 129 2.58 13.46 28.20
CA GLY A 129 2.76 13.31 29.65
C GLY A 129 2.51 14.60 30.40
#